data_AF-A0A259K1J0-F1
#
_entry.id   AF-A0A259K1J0-F1
#
_cell.length_a   1.000
_cell.length_b   1.000
_cell.length_c   1.000
_cell.angle_alpha   90.00
_cell.angle_beta   90.00
_cell.angle_gamma   90.00
#
_symmetry.space_group_name_H-M   'P 1'
#
loop_
_entity.id
_entity.type
_entity.pdbx_description
1 polymer ?
#
loop_
_entity_poly.entity_id
_entity_poly.type
_entity_poly.pdbx_seq_one_letter_code
_entity_poly.pdbx_strand_id
1 'polypeptide(L)' 'RGKARDFQMNPFFTRLWRREVEEFGTIDMALVSRGHHTPVGIHLGPVQKGELADDLNAALLEVKRGVTRTVF' A
#
# COMPACT_ATOMS: atom_id res chain seq x y z
N ARG A 1 9.66 1.05 -24.89
CA ARG A 1 8.66 0.12 -24.30
C ARG A 1 8.90 0.06 -22.80
N GLY A 2 7.91 0.42 -21.97
CA GLY A 2 8.02 0.32 -20.51
C GLY A 2 8.02 -1.14 -20.06
N LYS A 3 8.82 -1.48 -19.04
CA LYS A 3 8.79 -2.80 -18.41
C LYS A 3 7.67 -2.81 -17.36
N ALA A 4 6.57 -3.51 -17.64
CA ALA A 4 5.58 -3.81 -16.63
C ALA A 4 6.06 -5.00 -15.78
N ARG A 5 5.66 -5.01 -14.51
CA ARG A 5 5.89 -6.13 -13.59
C ARG A 5 4.60 -6.39 -12.83
N ASP A 6 4.21 -7.65 -12.79
CA ASP A 6 3.05 -8.09 -12.02
C ASP A 6 3.53 -8.74 -10.71
N PHE A 7 2.83 -8.44 -9.63
CA PHE A 7 3.12 -8.97 -8.31
C PHE A 7 1.84 -9.52 -7.71
N GLN A 8 1.92 -10.73 -7.14
CA GLN A 8 0.85 -11.31 -6.35
C GLN A 8 1.29 -11.43 -4.89
N MET A 9 0.47 -10.91 -3.98
CA MET A 9 0.77 -10.90 -2.55
C MET A 9 -0.40 -11.47 -1.76
N ASN A 10 -0.11 -12.17 -0.65
CA ASN A 10 -1.14 -12.59 0.28
C ASN A 10 -1.45 -11.44 1.25
N PRO A 11 -2.67 -10.85 1.23
CA PRO A 11 -3.03 -9.70 2.06
C PRO A 11 -2.78 -9.92 3.56
N PHE A 12 -2.92 -11.15 4.06
CA PHE A 12 -2.71 -11.47 5.47
C PHE A 12 -1.29 -11.17 5.95
N PHE A 13 -0.29 -11.41 5.10
CA PHE A 13 1.12 -11.16 5.40
C PHE A 13 1.65 -9.85 4.79
N THR A 14 0.81 -9.14 4.03
CA THR A 14 1.18 -7.86 3.42
C THR A 14 0.94 -6.72 4.39
N ARG A 15 1.89 -5.80 4.46
CA ARG A 15 1.78 -4.55 5.24
C ARG A 15 2.22 -3.39 4.37
N LEU A 16 1.67 -2.22 4.66
CA LEU A 16 2.17 -0.98 4.11
C LEU A 16 3.36 -0.50 4.96
N TRP A 17 4.46 -0.20 4.29
CA TRP A 17 5.54 0.61 4.85
C TRP A 17 5.47 1.99 4.22
N ARG A 18 5.61 3.04 5.03
CA ARG A 18 5.71 4.41 4.55
C ARG A 18 6.79 5.15 5.32
N ARG A 19 7.37 6.15 4.66
CA ARG A 19 8.33 7.08 5.26
C ARG A 19 7.72 8.48 5.24
N GLU A 20 7.60 9.05 6.43
CA GLU A 20 7.12 10.42 6.64
C GLU A 20 8.27 11.33 7.03
N VAL A 21 8.17 12.57 6.59
CA VAL A 21 9.01 13.70 7.01
C VAL A 21 8.08 14.84 7.36
N GLU A 22 8.27 15.45 8.53
CA GLU A 22 7.32 16.43 9.11
C GLU A 22 7.02 17.59 8.14
N GLU A 23 8.04 18.10 7.46
CA GLU A 23 7.92 19.25 6.55
C GLU A 23 7.30 18.90 5.19
N PHE A 24 7.33 17.61 4.80
CA PHE A 24 6.99 17.19 3.44
C PHE A 24 5.85 16.17 3.37
N GLY A 25 5.46 15.53 4.47
CA GLY A 25 4.51 14.42 4.49
C GLY A 25 5.12 13.10 4.01
N THR A 26 4.31 12.26 3.35
CA THR A 26 4.74 10.93 2.90
C THR A 26 5.65 11.03 1.68
N ILE A 27 6.94 10.77 1.88
CA ILE A 27 7.93 10.88 0.80
C ILE A 27 8.12 9.56 0.03
N ASP A 28 7.88 8.42 0.67
CA ASP A 28 8.05 7.11 0.08
C ASP A 28 7.10 6.07 0.70
N MET A 29 6.73 5.06 -0.07
CA MET A 29 5.87 3.97 0.38
C MET A 29 6.08 2.68 -0.42
N ALA A 30 5.89 1.55 0.26
CA ALA A 30 6.02 0.23 -0.33
C ALA A 30 5.05 -0.78 0.31
N LEU A 31 4.61 -1.74 -0.50
CA LEU A 31 4.00 -2.96 0.01
C LEU A 31 5.10 -3.94 0.41
N VAL A 32 5.07 -4.40 1.65
CA VAL A 32 6.03 -5.35 2.20
C VAL A 32 5.36 -6.69 2.44
N SER A 33 5.89 -7.74 1.84
CA SER A 33 5.43 -9.12 2.05
C SER A 33 6.61 -10.08 1.96
N ARG A 34 6.76 -10.97 2.94
CA ARG A 34 7.83 -12.00 2.97
C ARG A 34 9.23 -11.44 2.63
N GLY A 35 9.61 -10.31 3.24
CA GLY A 35 10.92 -9.67 3.02
C GLY A 35 11.08 -8.91 1.70
N HIS A 36 10.07 -8.89 0.82
CA HIS A 36 10.10 -8.13 -0.43
C HIS A 36 9.42 -6.77 -0.25
N HIS A 37 10.12 -5.71 -0.64
CA HIS A 37 9.59 -4.34 -0.69
C HIS A 37 9.22 -4.01 -2.14
N THR A 38 7.95 -3.77 -2.40
CA THR A 38 7.45 -3.34 -3.72
C THR A 38 7.05 -1.87 -3.62
N PRO A 39 7.83 -0.94 -4.19
CA PRO A 39 7.49 0.49 -4.18
C PRO A 39 6.18 0.76 -4.90
N VAL A 40 5.37 1.67 -4.34
CA VAL A 40 4.08 2.08 -4.90
C VAL A 40 4.02 3.60 -4.93
N GLY A 41 3.34 4.17 -5.92
CA GLY A 41 3.14 5.63 -5.97
C GLY A 41 4.42 6.43 -6.21
N ILE A 42 5.45 5.84 -6.84
CA ILE A 42 6.77 6.48 -7.05
C ILE A 42 6.71 7.80 -7.83
N HIS A 43 5.63 8.03 -8.59
CA HIS A 43 5.41 9.25 -9.37
C HIS A 43 4.44 10.23 -8.71
N LEU A 44 3.91 9.92 -7.52
CA LEU A 44 2.98 10.76 -6.78
C LEU A 44 3.71 11.81 -5.95
N GLY A 45 3.07 12.97 -5.80
CA GLY A 45 3.49 13.99 -4.83
C GLY A 45 3.24 13.53 -3.38
N PRO A 46 3.83 14.21 -2.37
CA PRO A 46 3.76 13.73 -1.00
C PRO A 46 2.35 13.64 -0.39
N VAL A 47 1.48 14.60 -0.69
CA VAL A 47 0.07 14.58 -0.26
C VAL A 47 -0.65 13.38 -0.85
N GLN A 48 -0.52 13.16 -2.16
CA GLN A 48 -1.12 12.02 -2.86
C GLN A 48 -0.59 10.67 -2.36
N LYS A 49 0.70 10.59 -2.00
CA LYS A 49 1.26 9.39 -1.35
C LYS A 49 0.64 9.15 0.01
N GLY A 50 0.36 10.21 0.78
CA GLY A 50 -0.34 10.12 2.06
C GLY A 50 -1.75 9.58 1.91
N GLU A 51 -2.55 10.19 1.04
CA GLU A 51 -3.92 9.73 0.73
C GLU A 51 -3.93 8.27 0.26
N LEU A 52 -3.06 7.93 -0.69
CA LEU A 52 -2.94 6.56 -1.19
C LEU A 52 -2.51 5.58 -0.08
N ALA A 53 -1.61 5.99 0.80
CA ALA A 53 -1.15 5.17 1.92
C ALA A 53 -2.30 4.86 2.88
N ASP A 54 -3.12 5.85 3.21
CA ASP A 54 -4.24 5.69 4.11
C ASP A 54 -5.30 4.74 3.50
N ASP A 55 -5.66 4.96 2.24
CA ASP A 55 -6.62 4.13 1.51
C ASP A 55 -6.15 2.68 1.34
N LEU A 56 -4.88 2.47 0.93
CA LEU A 56 -4.33 1.12 0.80
C LEU A 56 -4.27 0.40 2.14
N ASN A 57 -3.90 1.10 3.21
CA ASN A 57 -3.85 0.50 4.53
C ASN A 57 -5.26 0.11 5.01
N ALA A 58 -6.26 0.97 4.78
CA ALA A 58 -7.66 0.67 5.08
C ALA A 58 -8.15 -0.56 4.30
N ALA A 59 -7.88 -0.62 2.99
CA ALA A 59 -8.25 -1.76 2.15
C ALA A 59 -7.57 -3.07 2.60
N LEU A 60 -6.28 -3.02 2.98
CA LEU A 60 -5.58 -4.18 3.53
C LEU A 60 -6.19 -4.66 4.85
N LEU A 61 -6.58 -3.74 5.73
CA LEU A 61 -7.25 -4.08 6.99
C LEU A 61 -8.64 -4.67 6.77
N GLU A 62 -9.41 -4.13 5.83
CA GLU A 62 -10.71 -4.68 5.44
C GLU A 62 -10.58 -6.13 4.96
N VAL A 63 -9.70 -6.39 4.00
CA VAL A 63 -9.48 -7.75 3.46
C VAL A 63 -9.00 -8.72 4.56
N LYS A 64 -8.16 -8.26 5.49
CA LYS A 64 -7.67 -9.07 6.63
C LYS A 64 -8.75 -9.44 7.63
N ARG A 65 -9.79 -8.62 7.79
CA ARG A 65 -10.95 -8.95 8.64
C ARG A 65 -11.77 -10.11 8.05
N GLY A 66 -11.48 -10.51 6.82
CA GLY A 66 -12.22 -11.50 6.06
C GLY A 66 -13.28 -10.82 5.20
N VAL A 67 -13.88 -11.58 4.27
CA VAL A 67 -15.05 -11.10 3.54
C VAL A 67 -16.14 -10.81 4.58
N THR A 68 -16.46 -9.53 4.81
CA THR A 68 -17.75 -9.17 5.40
C THR A 68 -18.77 -9.74 4.43
N ARG A 69 -19.27 -10.94 4.72
CA ARG A 69 -20.39 -11.50 3.98
C ARG A 69 -21.55 -10.57 4.29
N THR A 70 -21.79 -9.59 3.42
CA THR A 70 -23.07 -8.90 3.38
C THR A 70 -24.08 -9.97 3.00
N VAL A 71 -24.73 -10.54 4.02
CA VAL A 71 -25.90 -11.38 3.84
C VAL A 71 -27.00 -10.42 3.38
N PHE A 72 -27.31 -10.46 2.09
CA PHE A 72 -28.52 -9.86 1.53
C PHE A 72 -29.73 -10.72 1.90
#